data_AF-B8LB81-F1
#
_entry.id   AF-B8LB81-F1
#
_cell.length_a   1.000
_cell.length_b   1.000
_cell.length_c   1.000
_cell.angle_alpha   90.00
_cell.angle_beta   90.00
_cell.angle_gamma   90.00
#
_symmetry.space_group_name_H-M   'P 1'
#
loop_
_entity.id
_entity.type
_entity.pdbx_description
1 polymer ?
#
loop_
_entity_poly.entity_id
_entity_poly.type
_entity_poly.pdbx_seq_one_letter_code
_entity_poly.pdbx_strand_id
1 'polypeptide(L)'
;MAPPPFYQVMLLNDDYTPMDFVVDVLQQFFSMDLDKATQVMLHVHTRGRGVCGVFTREVAETKVAQVNEYSRMNQHPLLCTMEKA
;
A
#
# COMPACT_ATOMS: atom_id res chain seq x y z
N MET A 1 -29.22 6.68 -8.39
CA MET A 1 -28.16 5.97 -7.64
C MET A 1 -26.84 6.63 -7.98
N ALA A 2 -26.13 7.16 -6.98
CA ALA A 2 -24.74 7.60 -7.21
C ALA A 2 -23.85 6.34 -7.36
N PRO A 3 -22.85 6.35 -8.25
CA PRO A 3 -21.90 5.24 -8.35
C PRO A 3 -21.17 5.04 -7.01
N PRO A 4 -20.78 3.79 -6.65
CA PRO A 4 -20.04 3.53 -5.43
C PRO A 4 -18.76 4.36 -5.40
N PRO A 5 -18.41 4.99 -4.26
CA PRO A 5 -17.17 5.74 -4.16
C PRO A 5 -15.97 4.79 -4.25
N PHE A 6 -14.99 5.18 -5.05
CA PHE A 6 -13.69 4.53 -5.09
C PHE A 6 -12.80 5.06 -3.97
N TYR A 7 -11.82 4.25 -3.58
CA TYR A 7 -10.88 4.53 -2.51
C TYR A 7 -9.46 4.28 -3.02
N GLN A 8 -8.56 5.23 -2.76
CA GLN A 8 -7.14 5.05 -2.98
C GLN A 8 -6.55 4.31 -1.79
N VAL A 9 -5.84 3.22 -2.02
CA VAL A 9 -5.02 2.54 -1.01
C VAL A 9 -3.59 3.02 -1.16
N MET A 10 -2.96 3.37 -0.05
CA MET A 10 -1.63 3.96 -0.03
C MET A 10 -0.77 3.46 1.13
N LEU A 11 0.53 3.39 0.89
CA LEU A 11 1.54 3.18 1.92
C LEU A 11 2.09 4.52 2.39
N LEU A 12 2.35 4.64 3.69
CA LEU A 12 3.00 5.78 4.31
C LEU A 12 4.46 5.43 4.61
N ASN A 13 5.35 6.39 4.43
CA ASN A 13 6.77 6.22 4.71
C ASN A 13 7.02 6.16 6.22
N ASP A 14 8.05 5.40 6.58
CA ASP A 14 8.65 5.36 7.91
C ASP A 14 10.17 5.08 7.76
N ASP A 15 10.93 5.26 8.85
CA ASP A 15 12.40 5.16 8.81
C ASP A 15 12.94 3.75 9.14
N TYR A 16 12.06 2.75 9.34
CA TYR A 16 12.44 1.44 9.88
C TYR A 16 12.09 0.28 8.95
N THR A 17 11.09 0.42 8.09
CA THR A 17 10.68 -0.61 7.14
C THR A 17 11.69 -0.72 5.99
N PRO A 18 12.28 -1.91 5.75
CA PRO A 18 13.20 -2.12 4.63
C PRO A 18 12.55 -1.89 3.26
N MET A 19 13.31 -1.33 2.31
CA MET A 19 12.81 -1.04 0.96
C MET A 19 12.38 -2.30 0.19
N ASP A 20 13.11 -3.40 0.35
CA ASP A 20 12.78 -4.70 -0.24
C ASP A 20 11.48 -5.27 0.33
N PHE A 21 11.20 -5.07 1.62
CA PHE A 21 9.91 -5.42 2.22
C PHE A 21 8.75 -4.63 1.60
N VAL A 22 8.93 -3.32 1.35
CA VAL A 22 7.91 -2.50 0.68
C VAL A 22 7.66 -3.01 -0.74
N VAL A 23 8.71 -3.40 -1.46
CA VAL A 23 8.59 -4.00 -2.81
C VAL A 23 7.82 -5.33 -2.74
N ASP A 24 8.14 -6.21 -1.79
CA ASP A 24 7.44 -7.49 -1.57
C ASP A 24 5.93 -7.28 -1.33
N VAL A 25 5.58 -6.33 -0.46
CA VAL A 25 4.18 -5.92 -0.21
C VAL A 25 3.47 -5.49 -1.51
N LEU A 26 4.12 -4.68 -2.34
CA LEU A 26 3.56 -4.18 -3.59
C LEU A 26 3.36 -5.29 -4.63
N GLN A 27 4.28 -6.26 -4.70
CA GLN A 27 4.16 -7.41 -5.59
C GLN A 27 3.06 -8.37 -5.10
N GLN A 28 3.05 -8.71 -3.81
CA GLN A 28 2.16 -9.70 -3.23
C GLN A 28 0.70 -9.22 -3.16
N PHE A 29 0.45 -7.99 -2.69
CA PHE A 29 -0.91 -7.52 -2.40
C PHE A 29 -1.49 -6.63 -3.48
N PHE A 30 -0.66 -6.05 -4.36
CA PHE A 30 -1.11 -5.15 -5.43
C PHE A 30 -0.78 -5.66 -6.84
N SER A 31 -0.23 -6.87 -6.95
CA SER A 31 0.08 -7.54 -8.22
C SER A 31 0.94 -6.68 -9.14
N MET A 32 1.85 -5.89 -8.56
CA MET A 32 2.83 -5.12 -9.31
C MET A 32 3.97 -6.03 -9.75
N ASP A 33 4.52 -5.76 -10.93
CA ASP A 33 5.84 -6.30 -11.28
C ASP A 33 6.94 -5.57 -10.47
N LEU A 34 8.17 -6.08 -10.56
CA LEU A 34 9.30 -5.55 -9.80
C LEU A 34 9.57 -4.07 -10.13
N ASP A 35 9.50 -3.69 -11.41
CA ASP A 35 9.82 -2.34 -11.86
C ASP A 35 8.82 -1.34 -11.30
N LYS A 36 7.52 -1.63 -11.42
CA LYS A 36 6.44 -0.78 -10.88
C LYS A 36 6.47 -0.74 -9.36
N ALA A 37 6.69 -1.88 -8.70
CA ALA A 37 6.81 -1.93 -7.24
C ALA A 37 7.98 -1.07 -6.75
N THR A 38 9.13 -1.15 -7.41
CA THR A 38 10.32 -0.33 -7.09
C THR A 38 10.04 1.16 -7.27
N GLN A 39 9.35 1.55 -8.35
CA GLN A 39 8.97 2.95 -8.56
C GLN A 39 8.03 3.48 -7.49
N VAL A 40 7.01 2.71 -7.10
CA VAL A 40 6.07 3.10 -6.04
C VAL A 40 6.77 3.15 -4.69
N MET A 41 7.63 2.18 -4.37
CA MET A 41 8.44 2.18 -3.15
C MET A 41 9.30 3.45 -3.06
N LEU A 42 10.01 3.81 -4.14
CA LEU A 42 10.82 5.05 -4.17
C LEU A 42 9.94 6.30 -4.01
N HIS A 43 8.72 6.27 -4.54
CA HIS A 43 7.77 7.36 -4.35
C HIS A 43 7.34 7.49 -2.88
N VAL A 44 7.00 6.38 -2.21
CA VAL A 44 6.70 6.36 -0.77
C VAL A 44 7.89 6.96 0.00
N HIS A 45 9.09 6.46 -0.24
CA HIS A 45 10.31 6.89 0.45
C HIS A 45 10.58 8.39 0.30
N THR A 46 10.48 8.92 -0.93
CA THR A 46 10.85 10.31 -1.23
C THR A 46 9.74 11.33 -1.00
N ARG A 47 8.46 10.89 -0.98
CA ARG A 47 7.29 11.78 -0.88
C ARG A 47 6.48 11.59 0.40
N GLY A 48 6.87 10.66 1.26
CA GLY A 48 6.19 10.35 2.52
C GLY A 48 4.97 9.44 2.38
N ARG A 49 4.45 9.25 1.16
CA ARG A 49 3.35 8.33 0.86
C ARG A 49 3.32 7.95 -0.62
N GLY A 50 2.68 6.84 -0.96
CA GLY A 50 2.52 6.40 -2.35
C GLY A 50 1.24 5.59 -2.57
N VAL A 51 0.53 5.89 -3.66
CA VAL A 51 -0.71 5.19 -4.05
C VAL A 51 -0.37 3.83 -4.64
N CYS A 52 -0.94 2.79 -4.07
CA CYS A 52 -0.75 1.40 -4.49
C CYS A 52 -1.85 0.94 -5.45
N GLY A 53 -3.05 1.51 -5.36
CA GLY A 53 -4.14 1.25 -6.28
C GLY A 53 -5.44 1.94 -5.87
N VAL A 54 -6.45 1.85 -6.74
CA VAL A 54 -7.79 2.40 -6.53
C VAL A 54 -8.81 1.28 -6.61
N PHE A 55 -9.64 1.15 -5.57
CA PHE A 55 -10.54 0.01 -5.40
C PHE A 55 -11.92 0.45 -4.90
N THR A 56 -12.89 -0.45 -4.93
CA THR A 56 -14.12 -0.28 -4.16
C THR A 56 -13.80 -0.29 -2.67
N ARG A 57 -14.68 0.27 -1.85
CA ARG A 57 -14.49 0.35 -0.39
C ARG A 57 -14.12 -0.99 0.24
N GLU A 58 -14.89 -2.04 -0.03
CA GLU A 58 -14.69 -3.37 0.57
C GLU A 58 -13.33 -3.97 0.21
N VAL A 59 -12.92 -3.84 -1.05
CA VAL A 59 -11.62 -4.32 -1.52
C VAL A 59 -10.48 -3.49 -0.90
N ALA A 60 -10.66 -2.17 -0.79
CA ALA A 60 -9.69 -1.30 -0.13
C ALA A 60 -9.52 -1.64 1.36
N GLU A 61 -10.61 -1.82 2.11
CA GLU A 61 -10.61 -2.22 3.52
C GLU A 61 -9.86 -3.56 3.70
N THR A 62 -10.15 -4.53 2.83
CA THR A 62 -9.49 -5.85 2.87
C THR A 62 -7.98 -5.74 2.62
N LYS A 63 -7.56 -4.98 1.59
CA LYS A 63 -6.14 -4.80 1.27
C LYS A 63 -5.39 -4.07 2.39
N VAL A 64 -5.98 -3.03 2.96
CA VAL A 64 -5.42 -2.29 4.10
C VAL A 64 -5.20 -3.23 5.29
N ALA A 65 -6.20 -4.03 5.65
CA ALA A 65 -6.10 -4.98 6.74
C ALA A 65 -4.99 -6.03 6.49
N GLN A 66 -4.96 -6.64 5.30
CA GLN A 66 -3.96 -7.64 4.93
C GLN A 66 -2.53 -7.11 4.99
N VAL A 67 -2.27 -5.93 4.41
CA VAL A 67 -0.93 -5.33 4.38
C VAL A 67 -0.47 -4.96 5.80
N ASN A 68 -1.34 -4.36 6.61
CA ASN A 68 -0.99 -3.99 7.98
C ASN A 68 -0.72 -5.22 8.86
N GLU A 69 -1.51 -6.28 8.71
CA GLU A 69 -1.29 -7.53 9.42
C GLU A 69 0.03 -8.19 9.01
N TYR A 70 0.31 -8.27 7.71
CA TYR A 70 1.57 -8.81 7.19
C TYR A 70 2.78 -8.01 7.68
N SER A 71 2.69 -6.68 7.69
CA SER A 71 3.73 -5.79 8.22
C SER A 71 4.00 -6.04 9.69
N ARG A 72 2.94 -6.16 10.50
CA ARG A 72 3.04 -6.50 11.93
C ARG A 72 3.66 -7.88 12.16
N MET A 73 3.28 -8.89 11.39
CA MET A 73 3.84 -10.25 11.50
C MET A 73 5.33 -10.29 11.19
N ASN A 74 5.79 -9.44 10.28
CA ASN A 74 7.21 -9.29 9.93
C ASN A 74 7.94 -8.22 10.77
N GLN A 75 7.30 -7.72 11.84
CA GLN A 75 7.88 -6.73 12.76
C GLN A 75 8.29 -5.40 12.11
N HIS A 76 7.57 -4.99 11.06
CA HIS A 76 7.76 -3.70 10.40
C HIS A 76 6.63 -2.73 10.75
N PRO A 77 6.94 -1.45 11.02
CA PRO A 77 5.92 -0.44 11.33
C PRO A 77 5.21 0.14 10.09
N LEU A 78 5.43 -0.44 8.90
CA LEU A 78 4.81 -0.02 7.65
C LEU A 78 3.30 0.15 7.80
N LEU A 79 2.81 1.33 7.44
CA LEU A 79 1.39 1.67 7.54
C LEU A 79 0.75 1.76 6.16
N CYS A 80 -0.29 0.96 5.98
CA CYS A 80 -1.20 1.01 4.84
C CYS A 80 -2.52 1.67 5.27
N THR A 81 -3.03 2.59 4.45
CA THR A 81 -4.28 3.31 4.70
C THR A 81 -5.08 3.49 3.40
N MET A 82 -6.31 3.97 3.52
CA MET A 82 -7.14 4.33 2.38
C MET A 82 -7.83 5.69 2.56
N GLU A 83 -8.00 6.42 1.47
CA GLU A 83 -8.78 7.66 1.43
C GLU A 83 -9.79 7.63 0.27
N LYS A 84 -10.89 8.36 0.41
CA LYS A 84 -11.90 8.46 -0.66
C LYS A 84 -11.28 9.17 -1.86
N ALA A 85 -11.40 8.56 -3.05
CA ALA A 85 -10.90 9.10 -4.31
C ALA A 85 -11.78 10.24 -4.85
#